data_AF-A0A0R2SB79-F1
#
_entry.id   AF-A0A0R2SB79-F1
#
_cell.length_a   1.000
_cell.length_b   1.000
_cell.length_c   1.000
_cell.angle_alpha   90.00
_cell.angle_beta   90.00
_cell.angle_gamma   90.00
#
_symmetry.space_group_name_H-M   'P 1'
#
loop_
_entity.id
_entity.type
_entity.pdbx_description
1 polymer ?
#
loop_
_entity_poly.entity_id
_entity_poly.type
_entity_poly.pdbx_seq_one_letter_code
_entity_poly.pdbx_strand_id
1 'polypeptide(L)'
;MPENGGTLNLVVTLDAVSTREVQVQLDFSGTATADDYSVSATTVVIPAGSLSATVTVTAIDDSEVEGSEFVEVRMSNPINALADANSVASFTIDDDDQAGPSIVLNEVLYDPSNSGLLGDANGDGLYVQDEDEFIELLNTGSQPLDVSGWKVYDANALSSGTPRHVFPAGSVIPSGTALVLFGGGTPTGSFGGAVVQTTSTGAMNLNNAGDLLTITDAQDSVMITFDVAPYSDNPNESYTRSPDITGEFVQHSTVGSGTLLFSPGTRLDGSPF
;
A
#
# COMPACT_ATOMS: atom_id res chain seq x y z
N MET A 1 -9.40 2.21 -22.01
CA MET A 1 -9.49 0.74 -22.14
C MET A 1 -8.82 0.20 -20.90
N PRO A 2 -9.41 -0.78 -20.20
CA PRO A 2 -8.81 -1.27 -18.96
C PRO A 2 -7.44 -1.87 -19.24
N GLU A 3 -6.50 -1.64 -18.34
CA GLU A 3 -5.15 -2.16 -18.41
C GLU A 3 -5.10 -3.69 -18.29
N ASN A 4 -6.00 -4.28 -17.48
CA ASN A 4 -6.28 -5.72 -17.29
C ASN A 4 -6.58 -6.55 -18.58
N GLY A 5 -5.64 -6.60 -19.51
CA GLY A 5 -5.76 -7.26 -20.82
C GLY A 5 -6.82 -6.64 -21.74
N GLY A 6 -7.19 -5.37 -21.54
CA GLY A 6 -8.14 -4.69 -22.40
C GLY A 6 -7.68 -4.69 -23.87
N THR A 7 -8.63 -4.68 -24.80
CA THR A 7 -8.33 -4.63 -26.24
C THR A 7 -9.11 -3.53 -26.95
N LEU A 8 -8.47 -2.93 -27.94
CA LEU A 8 -9.04 -1.91 -28.82
C LEU A 8 -8.70 -2.24 -30.28
N ASN A 9 -9.67 -2.07 -31.18
CA ASN A 9 -9.45 -2.23 -32.61
C ASN A 9 -9.35 -0.86 -33.29
N LEU A 10 -8.18 -0.56 -33.85
CA LEU A 10 -7.96 0.58 -34.73
C LEU A 10 -8.30 0.19 -36.16
N VAL A 11 -9.34 0.80 -36.73
CA VAL A 11 -9.78 0.53 -38.10
C VAL A 11 -9.24 1.62 -39.03
N VAL A 12 -8.34 1.25 -39.93
CA VAL A 12 -7.84 2.14 -40.98
C VAL A 12 -8.71 1.96 -42.22
N THR A 13 -9.20 3.06 -42.78
CA THR A 13 -10.16 3.05 -43.88
C THR A 13 -9.68 3.83 -45.10
N LEU A 14 -10.12 3.39 -46.28
CA LEU A 14 -10.06 4.16 -47.53
C LEU A 14 -11.41 4.82 -47.82
N ASP A 15 -11.37 5.97 -48.48
CA ASP A 15 -12.56 6.67 -48.99
C ASP A 15 -13.12 6.02 -50.26
N ALA A 16 -12.30 5.28 -50.99
CA ALA A 16 -12.67 4.50 -52.16
C ALA A 16 -11.85 3.21 -52.28
N VAL A 17 -12.44 2.20 -52.93
CA VAL A 17 -11.75 0.92 -53.19
C VAL A 17 -10.56 1.14 -54.14
N SER A 18 -9.38 0.67 -53.76
CA SER A 18 -8.20 0.64 -54.62
C SER A 18 -8.04 -0.71 -55.33
N THR A 19 -7.57 -0.70 -56.57
CA THR A 19 -7.16 -1.92 -57.30
C THR A 19 -5.73 -2.36 -56.97
N ARG A 20 -5.03 -1.59 -56.13
CA ARG A 20 -3.68 -1.88 -55.63
C ARG A 20 -3.73 -2.02 -54.13
N GLU A 21 -2.85 -2.86 -53.59
CA GLU A 21 -2.62 -2.91 -52.15
C GLU A 21 -2.17 -1.53 -51.65
N VAL A 22 -2.77 -1.08 -50.54
CA VAL A 22 -2.40 0.16 -49.85
C VAL A 22 -1.66 -0.21 -48.58
N GLN A 23 -0.58 0.51 -48.29
CA GLN A 23 0.13 0.40 -47.03
C GLN A 23 0.20 1.76 -46.35
N VAL A 24 0.12 1.77 -45.03
CA VAL A 24 0.34 2.97 -44.21
C VAL A 24 0.98 2.57 -42.88
N GLN A 25 1.91 3.38 -42.40
CA GLN A 25 2.53 3.19 -41.10
C GLN A 25 1.68 3.89 -40.02
N LEU A 26 1.59 3.26 -38.84
CA LEU A 26 1.03 3.87 -37.63
C LEU A 26 2.17 4.28 -36.72
N ASP A 27 2.19 5.57 -36.38
CA ASP A 27 3.09 6.15 -35.40
C ASP A 27 2.32 6.37 -34.10
N PHE A 28 2.81 5.75 -33.02
CA PHE A 28 2.23 5.84 -31.69
C PHE A 28 3.04 6.82 -30.83
N SER A 29 2.35 7.61 -30.03
CA SER A 29 2.91 8.61 -29.12
C SER A 29 1.97 8.79 -27.92
N GLY A 30 2.39 9.52 -26.89
CA GLY A 30 1.56 9.74 -25.70
C GLY A 30 2.38 9.69 -24.43
N THR A 31 1.73 9.41 -23.30
CA THR A 31 2.42 9.05 -22.04
C THR A 31 2.73 7.56 -22.03
N ALA A 32 1.82 6.73 -22.52
CA ALA A 32 2.01 5.30 -22.58
C ALA A 32 3.14 4.91 -23.54
N THR A 33 3.95 3.98 -23.05
CA THR A 33 5.19 3.47 -23.61
C THR A 33 5.00 2.05 -24.17
N ALA A 34 6.10 1.29 -24.30
CA ALA A 34 6.06 -0.07 -24.81
C ALA A 34 5.78 -1.11 -23.72
N ASP A 35 5.83 -0.70 -22.46
CA ASP A 35 5.54 -1.55 -21.31
C ASP A 35 4.01 -1.64 -21.07
N ASP A 36 3.23 -0.64 -21.49
CA ASP A 36 1.79 -0.51 -21.22
C ASP A 36 0.88 -1.17 -22.27
N TYR A 37 1.37 -1.35 -23.51
CA TYR A 37 0.58 -2.00 -24.57
C TYR A 37 1.41 -2.65 -25.67
N SER A 38 0.77 -3.61 -26.35
CA SER A 38 1.27 -4.23 -27.57
C SER A 38 0.31 -4.01 -28.75
N VAL A 39 0.86 -4.02 -29.96
CA VAL A 39 0.09 -3.84 -31.21
C VAL A 39 0.31 -4.99 -32.17
N SER A 40 -0.75 -5.41 -32.87
CA SER A 40 -0.67 -6.53 -33.82
C SER A 40 0.19 -6.22 -35.06
N ALA A 41 0.31 -4.94 -35.43
CA ALA A 41 1.17 -4.46 -36.50
C ALA A 41 1.35 -2.93 -36.42
N THR A 42 2.53 -2.43 -36.78
CA THR A 42 2.80 -0.99 -36.98
C THR A 42 2.69 -0.55 -38.44
N THR A 43 2.65 -1.49 -39.38
CA THR A 43 2.34 -1.24 -40.80
C THR A 43 1.01 -1.90 -41.13
N VAL A 44 0.04 -1.11 -41.57
CA VAL A 44 -1.27 -1.57 -41.98
C VAL A 44 -1.27 -1.84 -43.47
N VAL A 45 -1.74 -3.03 -43.85
CA VAL A 45 -1.91 -3.44 -45.24
C VAL A 45 -3.40 -3.57 -45.53
N ILE A 46 -3.91 -2.74 -46.44
CA ILE A 46 -5.27 -2.85 -46.97
C ILE A 46 -5.16 -3.54 -48.34
N PRO A 47 -5.58 -4.82 -48.46
CA PRO A 47 -5.48 -5.55 -49.72
C PRO A 47 -6.26 -4.87 -50.84
N ALA A 48 -5.80 -5.03 -52.08
CA ALA A 48 -6.56 -4.57 -53.25
C ALA A 48 -8.00 -5.10 -53.22
N GLY A 49 -8.97 -4.22 -53.49
CA GLY A 49 -10.39 -4.54 -53.41
C GLY A 49 -11.02 -4.38 -52.01
N SER A 50 -10.24 -4.15 -50.96
CA SER A 50 -10.74 -3.90 -49.59
C SER A 50 -10.85 -2.41 -49.29
N LEU A 51 -11.74 -2.04 -48.37
CA LEU A 51 -11.90 -0.66 -47.89
C LEU A 51 -11.20 -0.39 -46.55
N SER A 52 -10.81 -1.43 -45.82
CA SER A 52 -10.26 -1.26 -44.50
C SER A 52 -9.38 -2.43 -44.08
N ALA A 53 -8.53 -2.17 -43.10
CA ALA A 53 -7.83 -3.19 -42.31
C ALA A 53 -7.87 -2.77 -40.84
N THR A 54 -7.64 -3.73 -39.94
CA THR A 54 -7.69 -3.52 -38.49
C THR A 54 -6.34 -3.83 -37.87
N VAL A 55 -5.92 -2.98 -36.94
CA VAL A 55 -4.83 -3.26 -35.99
C VAL A 55 -5.45 -3.39 -34.62
N THR A 56 -5.09 -4.44 -33.90
CA THR A 56 -5.51 -4.62 -32.51
C THR A 56 -4.42 -4.09 -31.59
N VAL A 57 -4.83 -3.26 -30.64
CA VAL A 57 -4.04 -2.84 -29.48
C VAL A 57 -4.51 -3.65 -28.28
N THR A 58 -3.57 -4.20 -27.52
CA THR A 58 -3.83 -4.95 -26.29
C THR A 58 -3.04 -4.30 -25.17
N ALA A 59 -3.72 -3.90 -24.10
CA ALA A 59 -3.06 -3.41 -22.89
C ALA A 59 -2.27 -4.54 -22.23
N ILE A 60 -1.14 -4.19 -21.62
CA ILE A 60 -0.32 -5.09 -20.83
C ILE A 60 -0.71 -4.85 -19.38
N ASP A 61 -1.07 -5.92 -18.70
CA ASP A 61 -1.44 -5.91 -17.27
C ASP A 61 -0.17 -6.13 -16.46
N ASP A 62 0.15 -5.22 -15.53
CA ASP A 62 1.27 -5.39 -14.61
C ASP A 62 0.92 -5.11 -13.13
N SER A 63 1.79 -4.43 -12.38
CA SER A 63 1.58 -4.12 -10.96
C SER A 63 2.14 -2.73 -10.58
N GLU A 64 2.61 -1.97 -11.56
CA GLU A 64 3.21 -0.66 -11.36
C GLU A 64 2.11 0.39 -11.35
N VAL A 65 2.22 1.36 -10.43
CA VAL A 65 1.18 2.39 -10.28
C VAL A 65 1.59 3.60 -11.07
N GLU A 66 1.02 3.73 -12.26
CA GLU A 66 1.43 4.74 -13.25
C GLU A 66 0.38 5.82 -13.45
N GLY A 67 -0.87 5.53 -13.05
CA GLY A 67 -2.05 6.32 -13.35
C GLY A 67 -2.50 6.17 -14.80
N SER A 68 -3.71 6.63 -15.13
CA SER A 68 -4.22 6.48 -16.49
C SER A 68 -3.40 7.25 -17.53
N GLU A 69 -3.03 6.55 -18.59
CA GLU A 69 -2.14 7.04 -19.63
C GLU A 69 -2.86 7.19 -20.97
N PHE A 70 -2.39 8.08 -21.84
CA PHE A 70 -2.99 8.26 -23.16
C PHE A 70 -2.05 7.85 -24.29
N VAL A 71 -2.65 7.35 -25.36
CA VAL A 71 -2.01 7.03 -26.64
C VAL A 71 -2.65 7.87 -27.74
N GLU A 72 -1.81 8.49 -28.57
CA GLU A 72 -2.16 9.16 -29.82
C GLU A 72 -1.52 8.42 -30.99
N VAL A 73 -2.32 8.10 -32.01
CA VAL A 73 -1.93 7.36 -33.21
C VAL A 73 -2.10 8.23 -34.45
N ARG A 74 -1.03 8.32 -35.25
CA ARG A 74 -1.01 9.04 -36.53
C ARG A 74 -0.59 8.12 -37.67
N MET A 75 -1.02 8.47 -38.88
CA MET A 75 -0.62 7.76 -40.09
C MET A 75 0.57 8.46 -40.78
N SER A 76 1.55 7.69 -41.22
CA SER A 76 2.68 8.17 -42.02
C SER A 76 3.03 7.23 -43.17
N ASN A 77 3.89 7.72 -44.08
CA ASN A 77 4.46 6.96 -45.18
C ASN A 77 3.46 6.15 -46.04
N PRO A 78 2.32 6.73 -46.49
CA PRO A 78 1.34 5.99 -47.26
C PRO A 78 1.90 5.57 -48.62
N ILE A 79 1.56 4.35 -49.05
CA ILE A 79 1.88 3.78 -50.37
C ILE A 79 0.58 3.50 -51.11
N ASN A 80 0.48 3.98 -52.36
CA ASN A 80 -0.71 3.85 -53.22
C ASN A 80 -1.99 4.55 -52.69
N ALA A 81 -1.85 5.40 -51.69
CA ALA A 81 -2.89 6.28 -51.16
C ALA A 81 -2.29 7.61 -50.72
N LEU A 82 -3.15 8.57 -50.36
CA LEU A 82 -2.77 9.76 -49.61
C LEU A 82 -3.36 9.62 -48.22
N ALA A 83 -2.55 9.84 -47.19
CA ALA A 83 -3.05 9.92 -45.82
C ALA A 83 -3.74 11.28 -45.61
N ASP A 84 -4.89 11.28 -44.94
CA ASP A 84 -5.42 12.51 -44.38
C ASP A 84 -4.56 12.90 -43.17
N ALA A 85 -3.77 13.96 -43.31
CA ALA A 85 -2.87 14.43 -42.27
C ALA A 85 -3.58 14.88 -40.99
N ASN A 86 -4.91 15.08 -41.03
CA ASN A 86 -5.72 15.40 -39.85
C ASN A 86 -6.30 14.16 -39.16
N SER A 87 -6.16 12.97 -39.74
CA SER A 87 -6.61 11.73 -39.14
C SER A 87 -5.71 11.35 -37.97
N VAL A 88 -6.24 11.57 -36.76
CA VAL A 88 -5.62 11.23 -35.48
C VAL A 88 -6.62 10.38 -34.71
N ALA A 89 -6.16 9.25 -34.16
CA ALA A 89 -6.92 8.48 -33.18
C ALA A 89 -6.27 8.64 -31.81
N SER A 90 -7.08 8.71 -30.75
CA SER A 90 -6.57 8.68 -29.38
C SER A 90 -7.42 7.78 -28.50
N PHE A 91 -6.78 7.20 -27.50
CA PHE A 91 -7.42 6.40 -26.46
C PHE A 91 -6.61 6.50 -25.17
N THR A 92 -7.23 6.09 -24.07
CA THR A 92 -6.62 6.03 -22.73
C THR A 92 -6.48 4.57 -22.33
N ILE A 93 -5.39 4.21 -21.66
CA ILE A 93 -5.23 2.98 -20.91
C ILE A 93 -5.54 3.34 -19.45
N ASP A 94 -6.57 2.70 -18.91
CA ASP A 94 -7.08 3.00 -17.58
C ASP A 94 -6.38 2.05 -16.60
N ASP A 95 -5.31 2.54 -15.97
CA ASP A 95 -4.54 1.87 -14.92
C ASP A 95 -5.47 1.28 -13.85
N ASP A 96 -5.33 -0.03 -13.58
CA ASP A 96 -6.07 -0.73 -12.52
C ASP A 96 -5.22 -1.14 -11.31
N ASP A 97 -3.97 -0.69 -11.26
CA ASP A 97 -3.08 -0.85 -10.14
C ASP A 97 -3.24 0.22 -9.07
N GLN A 98 -2.96 -0.19 -7.84
CA GLN A 98 -3.00 0.67 -6.67
C GLN A 98 -1.77 0.40 -5.82
N ALA A 99 -1.16 1.49 -5.33
CA ALA A 99 -0.05 1.38 -4.41
C ALA A 99 -0.50 0.56 -3.21
N GLY A 100 0.27 -0.47 -2.85
CA GLY A 100 0.06 -1.21 -1.62
C GLY A 100 -0.07 -0.27 -0.42
N PRO A 101 -0.76 -0.68 0.64
CA PRO A 101 -1.03 0.19 1.77
C PRO A 101 0.28 0.70 2.39
N SER A 102 0.42 2.01 2.47
CA SER A 102 1.58 2.69 3.05
C SER A 102 1.41 2.74 4.57
N ILE A 103 1.85 1.67 5.24
CA ILE A 103 1.77 1.52 6.69
C ILE A 103 3.14 1.15 7.28
N VAL A 104 3.46 1.69 8.44
CA VAL A 104 4.69 1.36 9.18
C VAL A 104 4.38 1.05 10.63
N LEU A 105 5.12 0.12 11.22
CA LEU A 105 5.21 0.01 12.68
C LEU A 105 6.19 1.08 13.16
N ASN A 106 5.70 2.04 13.95
CA ASN A 106 6.50 3.16 14.45
C ASN A 106 7.03 2.89 15.86
N GLU A 107 6.21 2.30 16.73
CA GLU A 107 6.55 2.01 18.11
C GLU A 107 5.96 0.66 18.54
N VAL A 108 6.68 -0.06 19.38
CA VAL A 108 6.23 -1.32 19.98
C VAL A 108 6.68 -1.40 21.43
N LEU A 109 5.75 -1.71 22.32
CA LEU A 109 6.00 -1.99 23.72
C LEU A 109 5.56 -3.42 24.01
N TYR A 110 6.53 -4.33 24.14
CA TYR A 110 6.30 -5.73 24.56
C TYR A 110 6.77 -5.98 26.00
N ASP A 111 7.48 -5.04 26.62
CA ASP A 111 7.94 -5.14 28.01
C ASP A 111 7.65 -3.84 28.77
N PRO A 112 6.39 -3.58 29.18
CA PRO A 112 6.04 -2.42 29.98
C PRO A 112 6.75 -2.43 31.34
N SER A 113 7.20 -1.26 31.81
CA SER A 113 7.91 -1.11 33.08
C SER A 113 7.11 -1.66 34.27
N ASN A 114 7.66 -2.64 35.00
CA ASN A 114 7.04 -3.17 36.21
C ASN A 114 7.12 -2.24 37.45
N SER A 115 7.59 -1.00 37.27
CA SER A 115 7.76 0.00 38.33
C SER A 115 6.50 0.83 38.58
N GLY A 116 5.37 0.15 38.79
CA GLY A 116 4.07 0.79 39.02
C GLY A 116 3.57 1.53 37.79
N LEU A 117 3.03 2.74 37.96
CA LEU A 117 2.44 3.53 36.85
C LEU A 117 3.45 4.03 35.81
N LEU A 118 4.75 3.73 35.95
CA LEU A 118 5.70 3.97 34.88
C LEU A 118 5.48 3.03 33.68
N GLY A 119 4.83 1.88 33.89
CA GLY A 119 4.46 0.97 32.82
C GLY A 119 3.00 1.07 32.37
N ASP A 120 2.22 2.00 32.94
CA ASP A 120 0.82 2.23 32.56
C ASP A 120 0.77 3.00 31.24
N ALA A 121 0.96 2.27 30.14
CA ALA A 121 1.06 2.84 28.80
C ALA A 121 -0.31 3.17 28.22
N ASN A 122 -1.34 2.42 28.63
CA ASN A 122 -2.72 2.70 28.22
C ASN A 122 -3.35 3.86 29.02
N GLY A 123 -2.72 4.31 30.10
CA GLY A 123 -3.10 5.49 30.88
C GLY A 123 -4.38 5.31 31.70
N ASP A 124 -4.84 4.08 31.91
CA ASP A 124 -6.07 3.78 32.63
C ASP A 124 -5.92 3.83 34.17
N GLY A 125 -4.71 4.08 34.64
CA GLY A 125 -4.37 4.24 36.04
C GLY A 125 -3.96 2.94 36.72
N LEU A 126 -3.81 1.85 35.97
CA LEU A 126 -3.37 0.55 36.46
C LEU A 126 -2.25 0.00 35.57
N TYR A 127 -1.17 -0.45 36.21
CA TYR A 127 -0.20 -1.30 35.53
C TYR A 127 -0.72 -2.73 35.47
N VAL A 128 -0.90 -3.25 34.26
CA VAL A 128 -1.16 -4.65 33.97
C VAL A 128 -0.31 -5.04 32.77
N GLN A 129 0.71 -5.88 33.01
CA GLN A 129 1.74 -6.21 32.02
C GLN A 129 1.17 -6.51 30.63
N ASP A 130 0.21 -7.42 30.52
CA ASP A 130 -0.37 -7.83 29.23
C ASP A 130 -1.31 -6.78 28.62
N GLU A 131 -1.88 -5.88 29.42
CA GLU A 131 -2.82 -4.85 28.93
C GLU A 131 -2.11 -3.58 28.46
N ASP A 132 -0.94 -3.31 29.04
CA ASP A 132 -0.08 -2.15 28.74
C ASP A 132 0.89 -2.38 27.58
N GLU A 133 1.01 -3.62 27.08
CA GLU A 133 1.67 -3.84 25.80
C GLU A 133 0.98 -3.03 24.70
N PHE A 134 1.71 -2.56 23.70
CA PHE A 134 1.09 -1.96 22.52
C PHE A 134 1.93 -2.05 21.26
N ILE A 135 1.26 -1.87 20.13
CA ILE A 135 1.88 -1.55 18.84
C ILE A 135 1.28 -0.26 18.28
N GLU A 136 2.11 0.51 17.60
CA GLU A 136 1.72 1.75 16.93
C GLU A 136 1.92 1.62 15.41
N LEU A 137 0.81 1.64 14.68
CA LEU A 137 0.78 1.55 13.23
C LEU A 137 0.48 2.91 12.64
N LEU A 138 1.40 3.46 11.85
CA LEU A 138 1.25 4.76 11.23
C LEU A 138 0.90 4.63 9.75
N ASN A 139 -0.22 5.25 9.34
CA ASN A 139 -0.56 5.38 7.93
C ASN A 139 0.25 6.52 7.30
N THR A 140 1.27 6.16 6.51
CA THR A 140 2.13 7.09 5.77
C THR A 140 1.61 7.42 4.37
N GLY A 141 0.50 6.79 3.97
CA GLY A 141 -0.18 7.05 2.71
C GLY A 141 -0.92 8.38 2.69
N SER A 142 -1.30 8.82 1.49
CA SER A 142 -2.00 10.09 1.27
C SER A 142 -3.54 10.00 1.43
N GLN A 143 -4.06 8.80 1.68
CA GLN A 143 -5.49 8.53 1.85
C GLN A 143 -5.75 7.77 3.16
N PRO A 144 -6.97 7.83 3.72
CA PRO A 144 -7.36 6.97 4.83
C PRO A 144 -7.17 5.50 4.47
N LEU A 145 -6.59 4.72 5.37
CA LEU A 145 -6.33 3.29 5.20
C LEU A 145 -7.38 2.49 5.99
N ASP A 146 -8.21 1.73 5.28
CA ASP A 146 -9.13 0.78 5.90
C ASP A 146 -8.37 -0.50 6.28
N VAL A 147 -8.27 -0.77 7.58
CA VAL A 147 -7.65 -1.97 8.15
C VAL A 147 -8.69 -2.97 8.64
N SER A 148 -9.97 -2.82 8.26
CA SER A 148 -11.03 -3.76 8.61
C SER A 148 -10.66 -5.20 8.21
N GLY A 149 -10.74 -6.12 9.17
CA GLY A 149 -10.43 -7.53 8.97
C GLY A 149 -8.93 -7.87 8.95
N TRP A 150 -8.03 -6.87 9.06
CA TRP A 150 -6.61 -7.14 9.30
C TRP A 150 -6.43 -7.88 10.62
N LYS A 151 -5.33 -8.64 10.72
CA LYS A 151 -5.13 -9.60 11.81
C LYS A 151 -3.76 -9.41 12.42
N VAL A 152 -3.69 -9.49 13.74
CA VAL A 152 -2.44 -9.39 14.52
C VAL A 152 -2.15 -10.74 15.17
N TYR A 153 -0.91 -11.20 15.02
CA TYR A 153 -0.42 -12.47 15.55
C TYR A 153 0.90 -12.28 16.31
N ASP A 154 1.06 -13.05 17.38
CA ASP A 154 2.39 -13.46 17.86
C ASP A 154 2.81 -14.77 17.16
N ALA A 155 3.99 -15.31 17.46
CA ALA A 155 4.48 -16.53 16.80
C ALA A 155 3.57 -17.76 17.01
N ASN A 156 2.95 -17.90 18.20
CA ASN A 156 2.09 -19.03 18.55
C ASN A 156 0.70 -18.90 17.91
N ALA A 157 0.12 -17.70 17.92
CA ALA A 157 -1.12 -17.32 17.28
C ALA A 157 -1.02 -17.53 15.77
N LEU A 158 0.10 -17.13 15.16
CA LEU A 158 0.36 -17.35 13.73
C LEU A 158 0.39 -18.85 13.41
N SER A 159 1.14 -19.62 14.20
CA SER A 159 1.27 -21.07 14.03
C SER A 159 -0.05 -21.82 14.22
N SER A 160 -0.94 -21.31 15.07
CA SER A 160 -2.25 -21.90 15.36
C SER A 160 -3.39 -21.35 14.50
N GLY A 161 -3.13 -20.34 13.67
CA GLY A 161 -4.14 -19.68 12.85
C GLY A 161 -5.21 -18.91 13.64
N THR A 162 -4.94 -18.58 14.91
CA THR A 162 -5.88 -17.88 15.79
C THR A 162 -5.30 -16.53 16.18
N PRO A 163 -5.73 -15.41 15.56
CA PRO A 163 -5.14 -14.10 15.79
C PRO A 163 -5.41 -13.56 17.20
N ARG A 164 -4.50 -12.72 17.70
CA ARG A 164 -4.65 -11.92 18.93
C ARG A 164 -5.67 -10.81 18.75
N HIS A 165 -5.76 -10.26 17.55
CA HIS A 165 -6.75 -9.26 17.21
C HIS A 165 -7.19 -9.40 15.76
N VAL A 166 -8.49 -9.18 15.52
CA VAL A 166 -9.03 -8.92 14.19
C VAL A 166 -9.66 -7.55 14.24
N PHE A 167 -9.15 -6.63 13.42
CA PHE A 167 -9.66 -5.26 13.38
C PHE A 167 -11.13 -5.28 12.95
N PRO A 168 -12.04 -4.69 13.74
CA PRO A 168 -13.47 -4.71 13.44
C PRO A 168 -13.77 -3.89 12.17
N ALA A 169 -14.92 -4.18 11.54
CA ALA A 169 -15.39 -3.43 10.38
C ALA A 169 -15.51 -1.92 10.69
N GLY A 170 -15.00 -1.08 9.78
CA GLY A 170 -14.93 0.37 9.95
C GLY A 170 -13.67 0.86 10.65
N SER A 171 -12.68 -0.01 10.90
CA SER A 171 -11.37 0.40 11.42
C SER A 171 -10.59 1.12 10.32
N VAL A 172 -10.59 2.45 10.37
CA VAL A 172 -9.90 3.29 9.38
C VAL A 172 -8.85 4.13 10.07
N ILE A 173 -7.62 4.09 9.58
CA ILE A 173 -6.50 4.94 10.01
C ILE A 173 -6.44 6.14 9.06
N PRO A 174 -6.79 7.37 9.49
CA PRO A 174 -6.64 8.55 8.65
C PRO A 174 -5.20 8.73 8.15
N SER A 175 -5.05 9.33 6.96
CA SER A 175 -3.74 9.66 6.39
C SER A 175 -2.92 10.52 7.37
N GLY A 176 -1.65 10.14 7.58
CA GLY A 176 -0.74 10.86 8.47
C GLY A 176 -1.02 10.65 9.97
N THR A 177 -1.89 9.70 10.35
CA THR A 177 -2.23 9.43 11.76
C THR A 177 -1.93 7.99 12.13
N ALA A 178 -1.76 7.75 13.44
CA ALA A 178 -1.50 6.44 13.98
C ALA A 178 -2.78 5.69 14.40
N LEU A 179 -2.68 4.37 14.44
CA LEU A 179 -3.50 3.49 15.25
C LEU A 179 -2.62 2.92 16.36
N VAL A 180 -3.09 3.00 17.60
CA VAL A 180 -2.49 2.33 18.75
C VAL A 180 -3.38 1.15 19.14
N LEU A 181 -2.80 -0.04 19.10
CA LEU A 181 -3.44 -1.26 19.59
C LEU A 181 -2.79 -1.65 20.91
N PHE A 182 -3.50 -1.41 22.01
CA PHE A 182 -3.10 -1.87 23.34
C PHE A 182 -3.46 -3.34 23.55
N GLY A 183 -2.72 -4.02 24.41
CA GLY A 183 -2.98 -5.39 24.82
C GLY A 183 -4.39 -5.55 25.40
N GLY A 184 -4.85 -4.59 26.21
CA GLY A 184 -6.15 -4.65 26.90
C GLY A 184 -6.48 -3.38 27.66
N GLY A 185 -7.16 -3.53 28.81
CA GLY A 185 -7.49 -2.41 29.70
C GLY A 185 -8.54 -1.45 29.15
N THR A 186 -8.60 -0.24 29.73
CA THR A 186 -9.48 0.85 29.28
C THR A 186 -8.67 2.09 28.91
N PRO A 187 -8.02 2.10 27.72
CA PRO A 187 -7.10 3.17 27.35
C PRO A 187 -7.68 4.57 27.56
N THR A 188 -6.99 5.39 28.35
CA THR A 188 -7.43 6.72 28.75
C THR A 188 -6.34 7.75 28.42
N GLY A 189 -6.62 8.60 27.44
CA GLY A 189 -5.66 9.60 26.96
C GLY A 189 -6.08 10.17 25.62
N SER A 190 -5.37 11.19 25.16
CA SER A 190 -5.60 11.76 23.82
C SER A 190 -4.82 11.04 22.72
N PHE A 191 -3.71 10.38 23.07
CA PHE A 191 -2.84 9.60 22.15
C PHE A 191 -2.59 10.30 20.80
N GLY A 192 -2.28 11.60 20.83
CA GLY A 192 -2.05 12.40 19.63
C GLY A 192 -3.21 12.44 18.60
N GLY A 193 -4.41 12.00 18.96
CA GLY A 193 -5.54 11.83 18.02
C GLY A 193 -5.53 10.50 17.25
N ALA A 194 -4.69 9.56 17.66
CA ALA A 194 -4.64 8.22 17.10
C ALA A 194 -5.98 7.47 17.25
N VAL A 195 -6.21 6.52 16.35
CA VAL A 195 -7.26 5.52 16.51
C VAL A 195 -6.81 4.56 17.60
N VAL A 196 -7.60 4.40 18.67
CA VAL A 196 -7.22 3.54 19.80
C VAL A 196 -8.12 2.32 19.84
N GLN A 197 -7.50 1.14 19.93
CA GLN A 197 -8.18 -0.14 20.11
C GLN A 197 -7.46 -1.00 21.16
N THR A 198 -8.13 -2.05 21.60
CA THR A 198 -7.55 -3.10 22.44
C THR A 198 -7.64 -4.45 21.72
N THR A 199 -6.72 -5.37 22.02
CA THR A 199 -6.73 -6.69 21.36
C THR A 199 -8.03 -7.45 21.63
N SER A 200 -8.43 -8.32 20.69
CA SER A 200 -9.67 -9.11 20.85
C SER A 200 -9.54 -10.16 21.96
N THR A 201 -8.32 -10.58 22.27
CA THR A 201 -8.01 -11.56 23.31
C THR A 201 -7.75 -10.95 24.68
N GLY A 202 -7.60 -9.63 24.78
CA GLY A 202 -7.21 -8.92 26.02
C GLY A 202 -5.73 -9.04 26.40
N ALA A 203 -4.90 -9.52 25.47
CA ALA A 203 -3.44 -9.58 25.60
C ALA A 203 -2.82 -9.69 24.19
N MET A 204 -1.72 -8.98 23.94
CA MET A 204 -0.93 -9.15 22.71
C MET A 204 -0.01 -10.37 22.82
N ASN A 205 0.45 -10.65 24.04
CA ASN A 205 1.25 -11.82 24.40
C ASN A 205 2.59 -11.86 23.65
N LEU A 206 3.21 -10.70 23.46
CA LEU A 206 4.57 -10.62 22.94
C LEU A 206 5.52 -10.94 24.09
N ASN A 207 6.47 -11.85 23.86
CA ASN A 207 7.37 -12.26 24.95
C ASN A 207 8.73 -11.53 24.91
N ASN A 208 9.26 -11.23 26.09
CA ASN A 208 10.55 -10.53 26.27
C ASN A 208 11.79 -11.34 25.85
N ALA A 209 11.63 -12.61 25.49
CA ALA A 209 12.71 -13.55 25.20
C ALA A 209 12.82 -13.90 23.70
N GLY A 210 12.12 -13.14 22.85
CA GLY A 210 12.04 -13.36 21.41
C GLY A 210 10.65 -13.84 21.00
N ASP A 211 9.96 -13.02 20.23
CA ASP A 211 8.68 -13.30 19.60
C ASP A 211 8.66 -12.70 18.20
N LEU A 212 7.70 -13.12 17.39
CA LEU A 212 7.47 -12.57 16.06
C LEU A 212 6.07 -11.97 16.02
N LEU A 213 5.99 -10.64 16.02
CA LEU A 213 4.78 -9.94 15.65
C LEU A 213 4.59 -10.08 14.14
N THR A 214 3.41 -10.51 13.72
CA THR A 214 2.99 -10.56 12.32
C THR A 214 1.63 -9.90 12.18
N ILE A 215 1.51 -8.98 11.23
CA ILE A 215 0.25 -8.33 10.86
C ILE A 215 -0.06 -8.69 9.42
N THR A 216 -1.27 -9.20 9.18
CA THR A 216 -1.75 -9.50 7.83
C THR A 216 -2.93 -8.62 7.47
N ASP A 217 -3.16 -8.43 6.17
CA ASP A 217 -4.41 -7.88 5.67
C ASP A 217 -5.58 -8.88 5.86
N ALA A 218 -6.76 -8.50 5.37
CA ALA A 218 -7.95 -9.34 5.45
C ALA A 218 -7.86 -10.61 4.57
N GLN A 219 -6.97 -10.61 3.58
CA GLN A 219 -6.71 -11.68 2.62
C GLN A 219 -5.53 -12.58 3.03
N ASP A 220 -4.99 -12.40 4.24
CA ASP A 220 -3.84 -13.13 4.80
C ASP A 220 -2.48 -12.78 4.16
N SER A 221 -2.37 -11.68 3.40
CA SER A 221 -1.08 -11.16 2.96
C SER A 221 -0.34 -10.52 4.12
N VAL A 222 0.95 -10.82 4.29
CA VAL A 222 1.77 -10.24 5.35
C VAL A 222 2.08 -8.78 5.04
N MET A 223 1.73 -7.89 5.97
CA MET A 223 1.93 -6.44 5.86
C MET A 223 3.11 -5.95 6.67
N ILE A 224 3.21 -6.41 7.92
CA ILE A 224 4.27 -6.03 8.86
C ILE A 224 4.74 -7.27 9.58
N THR A 225 6.06 -7.38 9.74
CA THR A 225 6.68 -8.29 10.71
C THR A 225 7.63 -7.52 11.60
N PHE A 226 7.71 -7.90 12.87
CA PHE A 226 8.69 -7.39 13.81
C PHE A 226 9.19 -8.55 14.68
N ASP A 227 10.48 -8.86 14.54
CA ASP A 227 11.16 -9.85 15.35
C ASP A 227 11.68 -9.17 16.62
N VAL A 228 11.21 -9.61 17.78
CA VAL A 228 11.61 -9.11 19.09
C VAL A 228 12.98 -9.67 19.49
N ALA A 229 13.44 -10.78 18.92
CA ALA A 229 14.67 -11.46 19.35
C ALA A 229 15.94 -10.58 19.33
N PRO A 230 16.16 -9.66 18.36
CA PRO A 230 17.27 -8.71 18.39
C PRO A 230 17.18 -7.68 19.53
N TYR A 231 16.01 -7.53 20.15
CA TYR A 231 15.64 -6.52 21.14
C TYR A 231 15.30 -7.14 22.51
N SER A 232 15.59 -8.44 22.72
CA SER A 232 15.15 -9.20 23.89
C SER A 232 15.99 -8.95 25.16
N ASP A 233 16.21 -7.69 25.54
CA ASP A 233 17.02 -7.28 26.70
C ASP A 233 16.22 -6.91 27.95
N ASN A 234 14.90 -7.15 27.93
CA ASN A 234 13.94 -6.72 28.96
C ASN A 234 14.00 -5.20 29.19
N PRO A 235 13.68 -4.41 28.15
CA PRO A 235 13.92 -2.98 28.13
C PRO A 235 13.13 -2.23 29.23
N ASN A 236 11.99 -2.75 29.71
CA ASN A 236 11.05 -2.00 30.55
C ASN A 236 10.57 -0.68 29.91
N GLU A 237 10.60 -0.61 28.58
CA GLU A 237 10.29 0.54 27.74
C GLU A 237 10.00 0.08 26.31
N SER A 238 9.49 0.98 25.47
CA SER A 238 9.20 0.68 24.08
C SER A 238 10.46 0.76 23.21
N TYR A 239 10.39 0.07 22.08
CA TYR A 239 11.24 0.37 20.93
C TYR A 239 10.48 1.25 19.96
N THR A 240 11.11 2.33 19.54
CA THR A 240 10.53 3.35 18.66
C THR A 240 11.49 3.66 17.51
N ARG A 241 10.96 4.09 16.36
CA ARG A 241 11.79 4.57 15.25
C ARG A 241 12.40 5.92 15.57
N SER A 242 13.71 6.08 15.31
CA SER A 242 14.39 7.37 15.44
C SER A 242 15.29 7.68 14.24
N PRO A 243 15.01 8.73 13.43
CA PRO A 243 13.82 9.61 13.53
C PRO A 243 12.50 8.84 13.39
N ASP A 244 11.41 9.38 13.94
CA ASP A 244 10.06 8.81 13.75
C ASP A 244 9.81 8.45 12.28
N ILE A 245 8.99 7.41 12.06
CA ILE A 245 8.54 6.92 10.75
C ILE A 245 9.63 6.22 9.93
N THR A 246 10.82 6.80 9.85
CA THR A 246 11.85 6.43 8.86
C THR A 246 13.10 5.81 9.46
N GLY A 247 13.36 6.05 10.74
CA GLY A 247 14.55 5.57 11.43
C GLY A 247 14.50 4.11 11.81
N GLU A 248 15.64 3.61 12.29
CA GLU A 248 15.75 2.29 12.91
C GLU A 248 15.09 2.28 14.28
N PHE A 249 14.73 1.08 14.76
CA PHE A 249 14.24 0.89 16.12
C PHE A 249 15.35 1.09 17.15
N VAL A 250 15.07 1.93 18.14
CA VAL A 250 15.91 2.21 19.31
C VAL A 250 15.05 2.19 20.57
N GLN A 251 15.68 2.01 21.74
CA GLN A 251 14.99 2.18 23.02
C GLN A 251 14.51 3.63 23.17
N HIS A 252 13.24 3.82 23.50
CA HIS A 252 12.58 5.11 23.54
C HIS A 252 13.27 6.14 24.45
N SER A 253 13.72 5.70 25.62
CA SER A 253 14.44 6.48 26.63
C SER A 253 15.80 7.00 26.17
N THR A 254 16.34 6.45 25.07
CA THR A 254 17.63 6.88 24.50
C THR A 254 17.50 8.02 23.50
N VAL A 255 16.27 8.39 23.13
CA VAL A 255 15.95 9.42 22.12
C VAL A 255 14.89 10.40 22.61
N GLY A 256 14.61 11.44 21.81
CA GLY A 256 13.64 12.48 22.17
C GLY A 256 14.03 13.25 23.44
N SER A 257 13.11 13.32 24.41
CA SER A 257 13.34 13.97 25.72
C SER A 257 14.26 13.17 26.66
N GLY A 258 14.57 11.92 26.33
CA GLY A 258 15.44 11.04 27.11
C GLY A 258 14.88 10.62 28.49
N THR A 259 13.58 10.82 28.72
CA THR A 259 12.95 10.53 30.03
C THR A 259 11.64 9.76 29.94
N LEU A 260 11.04 9.68 28.75
CA LEU A 260 9.83 8.90 28.51
C LEU A 260 10.20 7.47 28.13
N LEU A 261 9.43 6.51 28.63
CA LEU A 261 9.60 5.08 28.32
C LEU A 261 8.78 4.64 27.10
N PHE A 262 7.86 5.48 26.63
CA PHE A 262 7.01 5.25 25.46
C PHE A 262 6.26 6.53 25.08
N SER A 263 5.69 6.59 23.88
CA SER A 263 4.92 7.74 23.36
C SER A 263 3.68 7.36 22.53
N PRO A 264 2.78 6.47 23.00
CA PRO A 264 1.70 5.92 22.17
C PRO A 264 0.82 7.02 21.56
N GLY A 265 0.71 6.98 20.23
CA GLY A 265 -0.07 7.89 19.40
C GLY A 265 0.60 9.21 19.08
N THR A 266 1.86 9.41 19.49
CA THR A 266 2.60 10.67 19.31
C THR A 266 4.02 10.43 18.82
N ARG A 267 4.62 11.47 18.23
CA ARG A 267 6.05 11.51 17.92
C ARG A 267 6.87 11.51 19.21
N LEU A 268 8.18 11.28 19.08
CA LEU A 268 9.16 11.30 20.19
C LEU A 268 9.15 12.58 21.05
N ASP A 269 8.69 13.70 20.50
CA ASP A 269 8.57 14.99 21.19
C ASP A 269 7.17 15.26 21.79
N GLY A 270 6.26 14.28 21.69
CA GLY A 270 4.88 14.34 22.15
C GLY A 270 3.92 15.08 21.20
N SER A 271 4.38 15.53 20.04
CA SER A 271 3.50 16.13 19.02
C SER A 271 2.73 15.05 18.24
N PRO A 272 1.54 15.36 17.69
CA PRO A 272 0.85 14.47 16.76
C PRO A 272 1.69 14.15 15.51
N PHE A 273 1.42 13.01 14.88
CA PHE A 273 2.00 12.65 13.58
C PHE A 273 1.60 13.62 12.46
#